data_AF-A0LLL6-F1
#
_entry.id   AF-A0LLL6-F1
#
_cell.length_a   1.000
_cell.length_b   1.000
_cell.length_c   1.000
_cell.angle_alpha   90.00
_cell.angle_beta   90.00
_cell.angle_gamma   90.00
#
_symmetry.space_group_name_H-M   'P 1'
#
loop_
_entity.id
_entity.type
_entity.pdbx_description
1 polymer ?
#
loop_
_entity_poly.entity_id
_entity_poly.type
_entity_poly.pdbx_seq_one_letter_code
_entity_poly.pdbx_strand_id
1 'polypeptide(L)'
;MYLTSFIHRRNLLDIAERWFCGRPEKTDGLALTEILICDGYVAGVTLEELARRLIGKIYPEPFEARRIHLKGELRDAILRCPREMGPRVQELCRAYRSNPDFYYTDAPINGVMCLDGSGQLVGLYRLKRPKRIAEKANRRLANWIFESVQTRARRMAEERAGEYGIPLDRLLTPEREMVQEFVQAERGIARSFQAGEIKFDMDALTINDVAGMKIICDEERLSRLQAAIAAEKDIEVVEREYFRGNYRADSLILRVGWDREQVERRYRDSRAWEKYLNRGVPEERLRAGIEPLFEGGDPRINVELILTTFPEMVESELGRSIHEERIIAQRDNKVYKGYIPLNVEFLLEYLFSVGFSPEVNIDPPPIKMWGRYLPDTLTSYIRRLYRLPEYDFFF
;
A
#
# COMPACT_ATOMS: atom_id res chain seq x y z
N MET A 1 -4.83 -10.15 -0.41
CA MET A 1 -3.90 -9.03 -0.14
C MET A 1 -3.26 -9.26 1.22
N TYR A 2 -1.94 -9.42 1.28
CA TYR A 2 -1.23 -9.70 2.52
C TYR A 2 -0.36 -8.48 2.91
N LEU A 3 -0.86 -7.66 3.84
CA LEU A 3 -0.21 -6.41 4.23
C LEU A 3 0.72 -6.66 5.41
N THR A 4 2.03 -6.74 5.21
CA THR A 4 2.93 -7.15 6.29
C THR A 4 3.16 -6.09 7.35
N SER A 5 2.80 -4.82 7.07
CA SER A 5 2.75 -3.77 8.09
C SER A 5 1.53 -3.86 9.03
N PHE A 6 0.60 -4.78 8.77
CA PHE A 6 -0.63 -4.98 9.53
C PHE A 6 -0.52 -6.23 10.40
N ILE A 7 -1.09 -6.19 11.60
CA ILE A 7 -1.04 -7.29 12.57
C ILE A 7 -2.09 -8.36 12.23
N HIS A 8 -3.24 -7.98 11.66
CA HIS A 8 -4.32 -8.88 11.23
C HIS A 8 -4.25 -9.23 9.73
N ARG A 9 -3.04 -9.28 9.17
CA ARG A 9 -2.78 -9.52 7.74
C ARG A 9 -3.35 -10.83 7.19
N ARG A 10 -3.49 -11.86 8.02
CA ARG A 10 -4.15 -13.13 7.66
C ARG A 10 -5.67 -12.96 7.58
N ASN A 11 -6.28 -12.37 8.61
CA ASN A 11 -7.72 -12.10 8.63
C ASN A 11 -8.13 -11.21 7.45
N LEU A 12 -7.33 -10.20 7.11
CA LEU A 12 -7.56 -9.34 5.95
C LEU A 12 -7.43 -10.10 4.62
N LEU A 13 -6.50 -11.06 4.53
CA LEU A 13 -6.38 -11.95 3.38
C LEU A 13 -7.62 -12.83 3.24
N ASP A 14 -8.09 -13.43 4.34
CA ASP A 14 -9.26 -14.33 4.36
C ASP A 14 -10.56 -13.59 3.98
N ILE A 15 -10.77 -12.38 4.52
CA ILE A 15 -11.88 -11.51 4.12
C ILE A 15 -11.80 -11.23 2.61
N ALA A 16 -10.63 -10.85 2.11
CA ALA A 16 -10.46 -10.60 0.68
C ALA A 16 -10.74 -11.86 -0.16
N GLU A 17 -10.23 -13.03 0.21
CA GLU A 17 -10.52 -14.29 -0.51
C GLU A 17 -12.02 -14.58 -0.60
N ARG A 18 -12.73 -14.47 0.53
CA ARG A 18 -14.19 -14.65 0.59
C ARG A 18 -14.92 -13.71 -0.35
N TRP A 19 -14.57 -12.43 -0.36
CA TRP A 19 -15.20 -11.42 -1.19
C TRP A 19 -14.96 -11.67 -2.68
N PHE A 20 -13.73 -12.02 -3.05
CA PHE A 20 -13.37 -12.35 -4.43
C PHE A 20 -14.06 -13.62 -4.95
N CYS A 21 -14.38 -14.57 -4.06
CA CYS A 21 -15.18 -15.74 -4.37
C CYS A 21 -16.70 -15.49 -4.31
N GLY A 22 -17.13 -14.26 -4.03
CA GLY A 22 -18.55 -13.90 -3.90
C GLY A 22 -19.25 -14.53 -2.70
N ARG A 23 -18.51 -14.76 -1.60
CA ARG A 23 -18.99 -15.39 -0.36
C ARG A 23 -18.65 -14.55 0.89
N PRO A 24 -18.94 -13.24 0.92
CA PRO A 24 -18.68 -12.45 2.12
C PRO A 24 -19.57 -12.91 3.29
N GLU A 25 -19.05 -12.79 4.50
CA GLU A 25 -19.79 -13.04 5.74
C GLU A 25 -20.41 -11.74 6.25
N LYS A 26 -21.51 -11.85 7.01
CA LYS A 26 -22.22 -10.67 7.57
C LYS A 26 -21.33 -9.80 8.46
N THR A 27 -20.33 -10.40 9.11
CA THR A 27 -19.40 -9.74 10.02
C THR A 27 -18.18 -9.14 9.31
N ASP A 28 -17.98 -9.40 8.02
CA ASP A 28 -16.78 -8.97 7.29
C ASP A 28 -16.62 -7.45 7.29
N GLY A 29 -17.73 -6.70 7.14
CA GLY A 29 -17.70 -5.24 7.12
C GLY A 29 -17.19 -4.64 8.44
N LEU A 30 -17.71 -5.12 9.57
CA LEU A 30 -17.25 -4.71 10.90
C LEU A 30 -15.79 -5.15 11.13
N ALA A 31 -15.48 -6.42 10.88
CA ALA A 31 -14.14 -6.96 11.09
C ALA A 31 -13.08 -6.21 10.27
N LEU A 32 -13.38 -5.93 9.00
CA LEU A 32 -12.52 -5.13 8.13
C LEU A 32 -12.29 -3.73 8.68
N THR A 33 -13.36 -3.07 9.13
CA THR A 33 -13.27 -1.72 9.71
C THR A 33 -12.39 -1.71 10.96
N GLU A 34 -12.57 -2.68 11.84
CA GLU A 34 -11.77 -2.84 13.06
C GLU A 34 -10.30 -3.12 12.74
N ILE A 35 -10.01 -3.99 11.76
CA ILE A 35 -8.65 -4.23 11.27
C ILE A 35 -8.01 -2.92 10.77
N LEU A 36 -8.70 -2.13 9.94
CA LEU A 36 -8.14 -0.89 9.40
C LEU A 36 -7.92 0.19 10.47
N ILE A 37 -8.75 0.23 11.51
CA ILE A 37 -8.57 1.11 12.66
C ILE A 37 -7.37 0.64 13.48
N CYS A 38 -7.40 -0.61 13.92
CA CYS A 38 -6.42 -1.19 14.82
C CYS A 38 -5.02 -1.19 14.21
N ASP A 39 -4.87 -1.78 13.01
CA ASP A 39 -3.57 -1.99 12.38
C ASP A 39 -2.97 -0.68 11.90
N GLY A 40 -3.82 0.24 11.43
CA GLY A 40 -3.40 1.60 11.09
C GLY A 40 -2.88 2.36 12.32
N TYR A 41 -3.50 2.16 13.49
CA TYR A 41 -3.05 2.78 14.74
C TYR A 41 -1.75 2.17 15.25
N VAL A 42 -1.67 0.84 15.32
CA VAL A 42 -0.46 0.09 15.71
C VAL A 42 0.72 0.51 14.82
N ALA A 43 0.57 0.44 13.50
CA ALA A 43 1.64 0.81 12.57
C ALA A 43 2.06 2.28 12.71
N GLY A 44 1.12 3.19 13.02
CA GLY A 44 1.42 4.59 13.26
C GLY A 44 2.28 4.81 14.52
N VAL A 45 1.90 4.19 15.63
CA VAL A 45 2.66 4.26 16.89
C VAL A 45 4.04 3.62 16.72
N THR A 46 4.11 2.44 16.09
CA THR A 46 5.38 1.75 15.84
C THR A 46 6.32 2.54 14.95
N LEU A 47 5.81 3.19 13.89
CA LEU A 47 6.63 4.05 13.02
C LEU A 47 7.25 5.22 13.80
N GLU A 48 6.46 5.86 14.66
CA GLU A 48 6.93 7.00 15.44
C GLU A 48 8.04 6.58 16.44
N GLU A 49 7.86 5.45 17.13
CA GLU A 49 8.86 4.92 18.05
C GLU A 49 10.13 4.48 17.32
N LEU A 50 9.98 3.75 16.22
CA LEU A 50 11.09 3.34 15.39
C LEU A 50 11.86 4.56 14.85
N ALA A 51 11.16 5.65 14.50
CA ALA A 51 11.79 6.88 14.02
C ALA A 51 12.64 7.50 15.14
N ARG A 52 12.10 7.64 16.35
CA ARG A 52 12.84 8.12 17.53
C ARG A 52 14.09 7.30 17.77
N ARG A 53 13.95 5.98 17.78
CA ARG A 53 15.05 5.06 18.04
C ARG A 53 16.14 5.14 16.98
N LEU A 54 15.79 5.08 15.70
CA LEU A 54 16.76 5.03 14.61
C LEU A 54 17.43 6.39 14.38
N ILE A 55 16.66 7.49 14.39
CA ILE A 55 17.22 8.84 14.23
C ILE A 55 18.08 9.18 15.45
N GLY A 56 17.66 8.82 16.67
CA GLY A 56 18.42 9.05 17.90
C GLY A 56 19.78 8.33 17.96
N LYS A 57 20.03 7.33 17.11
CA LYS A 57 21.36 6.69 16.99
C LYS A 57 22.37 7.52 16.21
N ILE A 58 21.92 8.45 15.37
CA ILE A 58 22.75 9.26 14.48
C ILE A 58 22.66 10.76 14.75
N TYR A 59 21.64 11.21 15.48
CA TYR A 59 21.49 12.58 15.96
C TYR A 59 21.35 12.56 17.48
N PRO A 60 22.16 13.35 18.22
CA PRO A 60 22.12 13.39 19.69
C PRO A 60 20.90 14.15 20.21
N GLU A 61 20.39 15.11 19.45
CA GLU A 61 19.24 15.94 19.82
C GLU A 61 17.93 15.30 19.33
N PRO A 62 16.82 15.47 20.08
CA PRO A 62 15.52 15.02 19.64
C PRO A 62 15.05 15.83 18.42
N PHE A 63 14.29 15.18 17.54
CA PHE A 63 13.64 15.86 16.42
C PHE A 63 12.23 16.35 16.79
N GLU A 64 11.81 17.44 16.15
CA GLU A 64 10.42 17.87 16.10
C GLU A 64 9.66 17.04 15.07
N ALA A 65 8.55 16.43 15.49
CA ALA A 65 7.66 15.65 14.65
C ALA A 65 6.53 16.54 14.12
N ARG A 66 6.49 16.80 12.81
CA ARG A 66 5.47 17.63 12.18
C ARG A 66 4.61 16.82 11.21
N ARG A 67 3.32 16.70 11.50
CA ARG A 67 2.37 16.02 10.61
C ARG A 67 2.17 16.81 9.31
N ILE A 68 2.10 16.08 8.20
CA ILE A 68 1.82 16.61 6.87
C ILE A 68 0.72 15.82 6.18
N HIS A 69 -0.07 16.52 5.37
CA HIS A 69 -1.22 16.01 4.65
C HIS A 69 -1.08 16.16 3.14
N LEU A 70 -0.22 17.06 2.68
CA LEU A 70 0.07 17.31 1.28
C LEU A 70 1.56 17.18 0.99
N LYS A 71 1.89 16.74 -0.24
CA LYS A 71 3.27 16.63 -0.70
C LYS A 71 3.95 18.00 -0.84
N GLY A 72 3.20 19.07 -1.13
CA GLY A 72 3.71 20.43 -1.14
C GLY A 72 4.38 20.83 0.18
N GLU A 73 3.82 20.42 1.33
CA GLU A 73 4.41 20.70 2.65
C GLU A 73 5.82 20.11 2.81
N LEU A 74 6.03 18.91 2.28
CA LEU A 74 7.35 18.26 2.27
C LEU A 74 8.31 18.98 1.33
N ARG A 75 7.87 19.33 0.12
CA ARG A 75 8.68 20.04 -0.87
C ARG A 75 9.10 21.42 -0.36
N ASP A 76 8.19 22.12 0.30
CA ASP A 76 8.48 23.42 0.93
C ASP A 76 9.48 23.29 2.09
N ALA A 77 9.41 22.22 2.87
CA ALA A 77 10.40 21.93 3.91
C ALA A 77 11.79 21.67 3.35
N ILE A 78 11.90 20.96 2.22
CA ILE A 78 13.17 20.76 1.49
C ILE A 78 13.79 22.11 1.11
N LEU A 79 12.97 23.04 0.61
CA LEU A 79 13.43 24.38 0.19
C LEU A 79 13.95 25.26 1.34
N ARG A 80 13.42 25.06 2.54
CA ARG A 80 13.78 25.81 3.76
C ARG A 80 14.97 25.20 4.49
N CYS A 81 15.44 24.03 4.07
CA CYS A 81 16.53 23.31 4.71
C CYS A 81 17.82 24.16 4.67
N PRO A 82 18.40 24.54 5.84
CA PRO A 82 19.59 25.40 5.91
C PRO A 82 20.91 24.71 5.50
N ARG A 83 20.86 23.71 4.61
CA ARG A 83 22.04 22.97 4.15
C ARG A 83 22.70 23.66 2.96
N GLU A 84 24.03 23.54 2.87
CA GLU A 84 24.75 23.91 1.66
C GLU A 84 24.26 23.04 0.49
N MET A 85 23.72 23.71 -0.53
CA MET A 85 23.14 23.04 -1.69
C MET A 85 24.13 23.04 -2.83
N GLY A 86 24.48 21.85 -3.33
CA GLY A 86 25.23 21.73 -4.58
C GLY A 86 24.44 22.31 -5.78
N PRO A 87 25.10 22.58 -6.92
CA PRO A 87 24.49 23.23 -8.08
C PRO A 87 23.19 22.57 -8.55
N ARG A 88 23.16 21.23 -8.56
CA ARG A 88 22.00 20.44 -8.98
C ARG A 88 20.79 20.62 -8.04
N VAL A 89 21.02 20.62 -6.74
CA VAL A 89 19.94 20.83 -5.75
C VAL A 89 19.37 22.24 -5.90
N GLN A 90 20.23 23.25 -6.11
CA GLN A 90 19.78 24.61 -6.34
C GLN A 90 18.95 24.74 -7.62
N GLU A 91 19.36 24.09 -8.71
CA GLU A 91 18.61 24.05 -9.97
C GLU A 91 17.20 23.51 -9.76
N LEU A 92 17.06 22.35 -9.10
CA LEU A 92 15.76 21.73 -8.83
C LEU A 92 14.88 22.59 -7.91
N CYS A 93 15.46 23.18 -6.87
CA CYS A 93 14.73 24.10 -5.99
C CYS A 93 14.25 25.35 -6.75
N ARG A 94 15.05 25.90 -7.68
CA ARG A 94 14.63 27.04 -8.52
C ARG A 94 13.50 26.64 -9.47
N ALA A 95 13.59 25.47 -10.10
CA ALA A 95 12.55 24.96 -11.00
C ALA A 95 11.22 24.79 -10.25
N TYR A 96 11.24 24.19 -9.06
CA TYR A 96 10.05 24.09 -8.20
C TYR A 96 9.47 25.46 -7.84
N ARG A 97 10.29 26.44 -7.43
CA ARG A 97 9.80 27.80 -7.12
C ARG A 97 9.15 28.49 -8.33
N SER A 98 9.62 28.20 -9.54
CA SER A 98 9.09 28.82 -10.75
C SER A 98 7.75 28.24 -11.19
N ASN A 99 7.47 26.98 -10.86
CA ASN A 99 6.21 26.31 -11.19
C ASN A 99 5.90 25.18 -10.20
N PRO A 100 5.41 25.49 -8.98
CA PRO A 100 5.14 24.48 -7.96
C PRO A 100 4.11 23.44 -8.41
N ASP A 101 3.08 23.85 -9.16
CA ASP A 101 1.96 23.00 -9.57
C ASP A 101 2.40 21.81 -10.46
N PHE A 102 3.50 21.97 -11.19
CA PHE A 102 4.11 20.87 -11.96
C PHE A 102 4.59 19.72 -11.07
N TYR A 103 4.86 20.00 -9.80
CA TYR A 103 5.37 19.06 -8.83
C TYR A 103 4.28 18.67 -7.83
N TYR A 104 3.10 18.24 -8.32
CA TYR A 104 2.09 17.50 -7.55
C TYR A 104 1.88 17.98 -6.09
N THR A 105 1.79 19.29 -5.87
CA THR A 105 1.75 19.92 -4.54
C THR A 105 0.55 19.44 -3.72
N ASP A 106 -0.59 19.28 -4.39
CA ASP A 106 -1.85 18.82 -3.79
C ASP A 106 -1.95 17.30 -3.62
N ALA A 107 -0.90 16.55 -3.97
CA ALA A 107 -0.91 15.10 -3.80
C ALA A 107 -1.00 14.74 -2.30
N PRO A 108 -2.03 13.99 -1.87
CA PRO A 108 -2.28 13.72 -0.47
C PRO A 108 -1.31 12.67 0.10
N ILE A 109 -0.83 12.93 1.32
CA ILE A 109 0.05 12.05 2.11
C ILE A 109 -0.50 11.92 3.54
N ASN A 110 -0.22 10.79 4.20
CA ASN A 110 -0.42 10.67 5.66
C ASN A 110 0.96 10.45 6.27
N GLY A 111 1.70 11.54 6.45
CA GLY A 111 3.11 11.52 6.82
C GLY A 111 3.44 12.42 7.99
N VAL A 112 4.63 12.22 8.54
CA VAL A 112 5.22 13.05 9.58
C VAL A 112 6.67 13.31 9.22
N MET A 113 7.01 14.58 9.11
CA MET A 113 8.39 15.03 8.95
C MET A 113 9.09 15.04 10.30
N CYS A 114 10.35 14.62 10.30
CA CYS A 114 11.24 14.72 11.44
C CYS A 114 12.23 15.86 11.16
N LEU A 115 12.15 16.94 11.94
CA LEU A 115 13.00 18.13 11.81
C LEU A 115 13.97 18.22 12.99
N ASP A 116 15.25 18.50 12.74
CA ASP A 116 16.20 18.75 13.84
C ASP A 116 16.01 20.15 14.46
N GLY A 117 16.80 20.47 15.50
CA GLY A 117 16.73 21.77 16.18
C GLY A 117 17.00 22.99 15.30
N SER A 118 17.57 22.81 14.10
CA SER A 118 17.78 23.86 13.11
C SER A 118 16.67 23.91 12.04
N GLY A 119 15.65 23.06 12.15
CA GLY A 119 14.58 22.92 11.19
C GLY A 119 14.96 22.12 9.94
N GLN A 120 16.10 21.40 9.94
CA GLN A 120 16.47 20.54 8.81
C GLN A 120 15.69 19.24 8.81
N LEU A 121 15.28 18.81 7.62
CA LEU A 121 14.64 17.51 7.44
C LEU A 121 15.66 16.37 7.63
N VAL A 122 15.51 15.60 8.70
CA VAL A 122 16.35 14.43 9.03
C VAL A 122 15.64 13.11 8.81
N GLY A 123 14.31 13.14 8.64
CA GLY A 123 13.53 11.96 8.31
C GLY A 123 12.09 12.26 7.94
N LEU A 124 11.40 11.23 7.45
CA LEU A 124 10.00 11.23 7.11
C LEU A 124 9.45 9.84 7.34
N TYR A 125 8.35 9.68 8.06
CA TYR A 125 7.61 8.41 8.07
C TYR A 125 6.17 8.62 7.63
N ARG A 126 5.56 7.58 7.08
CA ARG A 126 4.20 7.63 6.54
C ARG A 126 3.50 6.28 6.60
N LEU A 127 2.17 6.35 6.61
CA LEU A 127 1.31 5.23 6.25
C LEU A 127 0.74 5.47 4.86
N LYS A 128 0.85 4.46 4.01
CA LYS A 128 0.28 4.48 2.66
C LYS A 128 -1.25 4.59 2.76
N ARG A 129 -1.83 5.49 1.97
CA ARG A 129 -3.28 5.72 1.97
C ARG A 129 -4.03 4.50 1.41
N PRO A 130 -5.26 4.21 1.88
CA PRO A 130 -6.05 3.05 1.45
C PRO A 130 -6.18 2.92 -0.06
N LYS A 131 -6.53 4.01 -0.76
CA LYS A 131 -6.59 4.03 -2.23
C LYS A 131 -5.28 3.57 -2.88
N ARG A 132 -4.13 3.98 -2.33
CA ARG A 132 -2.82 3.59 -2.84
C ARG A 132 -2.47 2.14 -2.49
N ILE A 133 -2.96 1.61 -1.37
CA ILE A 133 -2.86 0.19 -1.03
C ILE A 133 -3.71 -0.63 -2.01
N ALA A 134 -4.97 -0.22 -2.25
CA ALA A 134 -5.89 -0.85 -3.20
C ALA A 134 -5.28 -0.91 -4.61
N GLU A 135 -4.70 0.19 -5.11
CA GLU A 135 -4.00 0.22 -6.40
C GLU A 135 -2.83 -0.78 -6.46
N LYS A 136 -2.02 -0.87 -5.39
CA LYS A 136 -0.88 -1.80 -5.35
C LYS A 136 -1.34 -3.26 -5.26
N ALA A 137 -2.38 -3.53 -4.47
CA ALA A 137 -3.00 -4.83 -4.35
C ALA A 137 -3.65 -5.26 -5.68
N ASN A 138 -4.34 -4.34 -6.37
CA ASN A 138 -4.95 -4.58 -7.67
C ASN A 138 -3.90 -5.01 -8.68
N ARG A 139 -2.78 -4.27 -8.77
CA ARG A 139 -1.69 -4.62 -9.67
C ARG A 139 -1.11 -6.01 -9.38
N ARG A 140 -0.82 -6.33 -8.12
CA ARG A 140 -0.28 -7.64 -7.74
C ARG A 140 -1.26 -8.77 -8.08
N LEU A 141 -2.54 -8.58 -7.73
CA LEU A 141 -3.57 -9.59 -7.95
C LEU A 141 -3.89 -9.76 -9.45
N ALA A 142 -3.98 -8.68 -10.21
CA ALA A 142 -4.16 -8.73 -11.65
C ALA A 142 -2.98 -9.43 -12.36
N ASN A 143 -1.74 -9.15 -11.94
CA ASN A 143 -0.56 -9.84 -12.47
C ASN A 143 -0.57 -11.34 -12.13
N TRP A 144 -0.88 -11.69 -10.88
CA TRP A 144 -0.99 -13.10 -10.46
C TRP A 144 -2.08 -13.85 -11.24
N ILE A 145 -3.24 -13.21 -11.48
CA ILE A 145 -4.28 -13.80 -12.33
C ILE A 145 -3.78 -13.94 -13.77
N PHE A 146 -3.08 -12.93 -14.31
CA PHE A 146 -2.52 -13.00 -15.66
C PHE A 146 -1.54 -14.16 -15.81
N GLU A 147 -0.60 -14.33 -14.88
CA GLU A 147 0.34 -15.45 -14.84
C GLU A 147 -0.39 -16.80 -14.72
N SER A 148 -1.49 -16.84 -13.96
CA SER A 148 -2.35 -18.04 -13.85
C SER A 148 -3.04 -18.37 -15.18
N VAL A 149 -3.53 -17.36 -15.91
CA VAL A 149 -4.13 -17.53 -17.24
C VAL A 149 -3.08 -17.97 -18.25
N GLN A 150 -1.88 -17.37 -18.25
CA GLN A 150 -0.78 -17.75 -19.13
C GLN A 150 -0.33 -19.18 -18.90
N THR A 151 -0.17 -19.59 -17.63
CA THR A 151 0.18 -20.96 -17.25
C THR A 151 -0.87 -21.96 -17.78
N ARG A 152 -2.15 -21.65 -17.63
CA ARG A 152 -3.24 -22.52 -18.13
C ARG A 152 -3.28 -22.57 -19.65
N ALA A 153 -3.12 -21.44 -20.35
CA ALA A 153 -3.07 -21.39 -21.80
C ALA A 153 -1.85 -22.16 -22.35
N ARG A 154 -0.69 -22.04 -21.69
CA ARG A 154 0.51 -22.82 -22.04
C ARG A 154 0.27 -24.32 -21.89
N ARG A 155 -0.40 -24.76 -20.83
CA ARG A 155 -0.75 -26.17 -20.66
C ARG A 155 -1.66 -26.69 -21.79
N MET A 156 -2.63 -25.89 -22.24
CA MET A 156 -3.47 -26.24 -23.39
C MET A 156 -2.64 -26.39 -24.67
N ALA A 157 -1.66 -25.50 -24.88
CA ALA A 157 -0.73 -25.63 -26.00
C ALA A 157 0.17 -26.88 -25.88
N GLU A 158 0.61 -27.24 -24.67
CA GLU A 158 1.38 -28.47 -24.40
C GLU A 158 0.56 -29.73 -24.67
N GLU A 159 -0.71 -29.75 -24.24
CA GLU A 159 -1.67 -30.83 -24.52
C GLU A 159 -1.82 -31.02 -26.05
N ARG A 160 -2.04 -29.92 -26.80
CA ARG A 160 -2.12 -29.93 -28.26
C ARG A 160 -0.81 -30.39 -28.92
N ALA A 161 0.34 -29.93 -28.46
CA ALA A 161 1.64 -30.38 -28.99
C ALA A 161 1.81 -31.91 -28.81
N GLY A 162 1.36 -32.43 -27.66
CA GLY A 162 1.30 -33.85 -27.36
C GLY A 162 0.40 -34.63 -28.32
N GLU A 163 -0.78 -34.10 -28.68
CA GLU A 163 -1.67 -34.72 -29.68
C GLU A 163 -1.00 -34.87 -31.05
N TYR A 164 -0.11 -33.93 -31.42
CA TYR A 164 0.68 -33.99 -32.66
C TYR A 164 2.00 -34.74 -32.52
N GLY A 165 2.34 -35.23 -31.32
CA GLY A 165 3.61 -35.92 -31.05
C GLY A 165 4.86 -35.04 -31.24
N ILE A 166 4.71 -33.71 -31.15
CA ILE A 166 5.82 -32.76 -31.31
C ILE A 166 6.10 -32.04 -29.99
N PRO A 167 7.34 -31.56 -29.77
CA PRO A 167 7.63 -30.70 -28.64
C PRO A 167 7.01 -29.29 -28.82
N LEU A 168 6.69 -28.62 -27.71
CA LEU A 168 6.00 -27.32 -27.70
C LEU A 168 6.73 -26.23 -28.51
N ASP A 169 8.06 -26.24 -28.48
CA ASP A 169 8.91 -25.28 -29.22
C ASP A 169 8.79 -25.40 -30.75
N ARG A 170 8.25 -26.53 -31.25
CA ARG A 170 7.98 -26.77 -32.66
C ARG A 170 6.51 -26.59 -33.04
N LEU A 171 5.63 -26.29 -32.08
CA LEU A 171 4.22 -26.08 -32.32
C LEU A 171 3.98 -24.67 -32.91
N LEU A 172 3.63 -24.60 -34.19
CA LEU A 172 3.15 -23.37 -34.82
C LEU A 172 1.64 -23.26 -34.66
N THR A 173 1.19 -22.38 -33.77
CA THR A 173 -0.25 -22.18 -33.49
C THR A 173 -0.76 -20.91 -34.18
N PRO A 174 -1.85 -20.97 -34.95
CA PRO A 174 -2.48 -19.77 -35.51
C PRO A 174 -2.90 -18.78 -34.41
N GLU A 175 -2.76 -17.48 -34.66
CA GLU A 175 -3.11 -16.43 -33.68
C GLU A 175 -4.53 -16.56 -33.15
N ARG A 176 -5.48 -16.90 -34.02
CA ARG A 176 -6.89 -17.13 -33.66
C ARG A 176 -7.04 -18.23 -32.60
N GLU A 177 -6.28 -19.32 -32.71
CA GLU A 177 -6.32 -20.41 -31.74
C GLU A 177 -5.70 -19.98 -30.41
N MET A 178 -4.55 -19.30 -30.44
CA MET A 178 -3.92 -18.76 -29.22
C MET A 178 -4.87 -17.83 -28.45
N VAL A 179 -5.59 -16.97 -29.17
CA VAL A 179 -6.61 -16.07 -28.58
C VAL A 179 -7.77 -16.88 -27.98
N GLN A 180 -8.25 -17.91 -28.67
CA GLN A 180 -9.33 -18.76 -28.15
C GLN A 180 -8.91 -19.52 -26.89
N GLU A 181 -7.70 -20.06 -26.85
CA GLU A 181 -7.14 -20.74 -25.68
C GLU A 181 -7.00 -19.79 -24.50
N PHE A 182 -6.50 -18.58 -24.75
CA PHE A 182 -6.41 -17.55 -23.73
C PHE A 182 -7.79 -17.20 -23.15
N VAL A 183 -8.81 -17.01 -24.00
CA VAL A 183 -10.19 -16.76 -23.56
C VAL A 183 -10.76 -17.93 -22.76
N GLN A 184 -10.47 -19.17 -23.16
CA GLN A 184 -10.89 -20.36 -22.43
C GLN A 184 -10.19 -20.48 -21.08
N ALA A 185 -8.88 -20.21 -21.01
CA ALA A 185 -8.11 -20.18 -19.79
C ALA A 185 -8.65 -19.12 -18.82
N GLU A 186 -8.92 -17.91 -19.31
CA GLU A 186 -9.50 -16.82 -18.53
C GLU A 186 -10.88 -17.19 -17.95
N ARG A 187 -11.77 -17.76 -18.80
CA ARG A 187 -13.07 -18.29 -18.34
C ARG A 187 -12.91 -19.38 -17.28
N GLY A 188 -11.90 -20.23 -17.42
CA GLY A 188 -11.55 -21.26 -16.46
C GLY A 188 -11.20 -20.67 -15.09
N ILE A 189 -10.38 -19.62 -15.04
CA ILE A 189 -10.04 -18.91 -13.81
C ILE A 189 -11.28 -18.26 -13.19
N ALA A 190 -12.11 -17.58 -13.99
CA ALA A 190 -13.35 -16.98 -13.50
C ALA A 190 -14.31 -18.01 -12.87
N ARG A 191 -14.40 -19.22 -13.45
CA ARG A 191 -15.18 -20.34 -12.86
C ARG A 191 -14.58 -20.83 -11.54
N SER A 192 -13.26 -20.91 -11.41
CA SER A 192 -12.64 -21.30 -10.14
C SER A 192 -12.92 -20.29 -9.02
N PHE A 193 -12.98 -18.99 -9.34
CA PHE A 193 -13.47 -17.98 -8.38
C PHE A 193 -14.93 -18.23 -8.00
N GLN A 194 -15.79 -18.49 -8.98
CA GLN A 194 -17.22 -18.80 -8.74
C GLN A 194 -17.41 -20.06 -7.88
N ALA A 195 -16.59 -21.09 -8.10
CA ALA A 195 -16.58 -22.33 -7.34
C ALA A 195 -15.93 -22.18 -5.95
N GLY A 196 -15.27 -21.05 -5.65
CA GLY A 196 -14.54 -20.82 -4.41
C GLY A 196 -13.32 -21.74 -4.25
N GLU A 197 -12.74 -22.18 -5.36
CA GLU A 197 -11.57 -23.05 -5.42
C GLU A 197 -10.25 -22.27 -5.45
N ILE A 198 -10.34 -20.96 -5.73
CA ILE A 198 -9.17 -20.09 -5.75
C ILE A 198 -8.68 -19.85 -4.32
N LYS A 199 -7.40 -20.16 -4.10
CA LYS A 199 -6.61 -19.75 -2.95
C LYS A 199 -5.63 -18.69 -3.42
N PHE A 200 -5.55 -17.58 -2.69
CA PHE A 200 -4.58 -16.55 -3.01
C PHE A 200 -3.17 -17.02 -2.65
N ASP A 201 -2.26 -16.82 -3.59
CA ASP A 201 -0.83 -16.95 -3.32
C ASP A 201 -0.39 -15.78 -2.42
N MET A 202 -0.10 -16.09 -1.16
CA MET A 202 0.30 -15.11 -0.16
C MET A 202 1.56 -14.34 -0.59
N ASP A 203 2.54 -15.01 -1.19
CA ASP A 203 3.82 -14.40 -1.56
C ASP A 203 3.61 -13.44 -2.74
N ALA A 204 2.84 -13.86 -3.74
CA ALA A 204 2.50 -13.01 -4.88
C ALA A 204 1.73 -11.73 -4.45
N LEU A 205 0.87 -11.86 -3.43
CA LEU A 205 0.02 -10.77 -2.93
C LEU A 205 0.59 -9.99 -1.73
N THR A 206 1.85 -10.24 -1.35
CA THR A 206 2.50 -9.57 -0.22
C THR A 206 2.84 -8.10 -0.53
N ILE A 207 2.50 -7.20 0.39
CA ILE A 207 2.83 -5.77 0.32
C ILE A 207 3.59 -5.36 1.59
N ASN A 208 4.87 -5.02 1.43
CA ASN A 208 5.79 -4.67 2.52
C ASN A 208 5.87 -3.18 2.87
N ASP A 209 5.38 -2.29 1.98
CA ASP A 209 5.60 -0.84 2.05
C ASP A 209 4.31 -0.07 2.38
N VAL A 210 3.47 -0.62 3.27
CA VAL A 210 2.32 0.13 3.80
C VAL A 210 2.80 1.13 4.85
N ALA A 211 3.59 0.66 5.81
CA ALA A 211 4.34 1.52 6.72
C ALA A 211 5.73 1.79 6.13
N GLY A 212 6.06 3.07 5.94
CA GLY A 212 7.33 3.47 5.32
C GLY A 212 8.00 4.60 6.08
N MET A 213 9.32 4.55 6.14
CA MET A 213 10.20 5.54 6.76
C MET A 213 11.33 5.86 5.79
N LYS A 214 11.78 7.11 5.80
CA LYS A 214 12.96 7.58 5.10
C LYS A 214 13.82 8.36 6.10
N ILE A 215 15.10 8.02 6.19
CA ILE A 215 16.09 8.72 7.02
C ILE A 215 17.08 9.44 6.09
N ILE A 216 17.35 10.70 6.41
CA ILE A 216 18.12 11.62 5.57
C ILE A 216 19.35 12.10 6.32
N CYS A 217 20.53 11.60 5.96
CA CYS A 217 21.81 12.05 6.53
C CYS A 217 22.97 11.87 5.56
N ASP A 218 24.19 12.22 5.98
CA ASP A 218 25.40 11.98 5.21
C ASP A 218 25.75 10.47 5.12
N GLU A 219 26.62 10.11 4.17
CA GLU A 219 26.98 8.72 3.89
C GLU A 219 27.64 8.01 5.08
N GLU A 220 28.42 8.74 5.88
CA GLU A 220 29.07 8.20 7.08
C GLU A 220 28.04 7.79 8.12
N ARG A 221 27.07 8.67 8.41
CA ARG A 221 25.96 8.38 9.34
C ARG A 221 25.04 7.28 8.81
N LEU A 222 24.77 7.23 7.50
CA LEU A 222 23.99 6.15 6.91
C LEU A 222 24.70 4.80 7.12
N SER A 223 26.00 4.74 6.89
CA SER A 223 26.81 3.54 7.11
C SER A 223 26.81 3.11 8.58
N ARG A 224 26.97 4.07 9.50
CA ARG A 224 26.87 3.83 10.95
C ARG A 224 25.48 3.32 11.35
N LEU A 225 24.42 3.89 10.79
CA LEU A 225 23.05 3.47 11.07
C LEU A 225 22.79 2.05 10.58
N GLN A 226 23.26 1.69 9.38
CA GLN A 226 23.14 0.33 8.87
C GLN A 226 23.85 -0.69 9.77
N ALA A 227 25.06 -0.37 10.22
CA ALA A 227 25.79 -1.21 11.18
C ALA A 227 25.04 -1.32 12.52
N ALA A 228 24.46 -0.22 13.00
CA ALA A 228 23.68 -0.22 14.24
C ALA A 228 22.40 -1.05 14.10
N ILE A 229 21.68 -0.96 12.98
CA ILE A 229 20.48 -1.78 12.72
C ILE A 229 20.84 -3.26 12.69
N ALA A 230 21.97 -3.63 12.06
CA ALA A 230 22.42 -5.03 12.01
C ALA A 230 22.80 -5.60 13.39
N ALA A 231 23.11 -4.75 14.37
CA ALA A 231 23.45 -5.17 15.74
C ALA A 231 22.21 -5.27 16.67
N GLU A 232 21.04 -4.79 16.24
CA GLU A 232 19.82 -4.84 17.04
C GLU A 232 19.21 -6.24 17.03
N LYS A 233 18.94 -6.79 18.21
CA LYS A 233 18.39 -8.16 18.34
C LYS A 233 16.90 -8.25 18.04
N ASP A 234 16.20 -7.14 18.18
CA ASP A 234 14.74 -7.02 18.06
C ASP A 234 14.30 -6.42 16.70
N ILE A 235 15.25 -6.16 15.81
CA ILE A 235 15.01 -5.74 14.42
C ILE A 235 15.61 -6.78 13.49
N GLU A 236 14.77 -7.39 12.65
CA GLU A 236 15.19 -8.35 11.63
C GLU A 236 15.16 -7.67 10.25
N VAL A 237 16.27 -7.68 9.52
CA VAL A 237 16.30 -7.22 8.11
C VAL A 237 15.85 -8.37 7.22
N VAL A 238 14.63 -8.27 6.68
CA VAL A 238 14.01 -9.32 5.85
C VAL A 238 14.44 -9.21 4.39
N GLU A 239 14.59 -7.99 3.89
CA GLU A 239 14.92 -7.71 2.49
C GLU A 239 15.80 -6.47 2.39
N ARG A 240 16.67 -6.45 1.39
CA ARG A 240 17.53 -5.29 1.08
C ARG A 240 17.58 -5.08 -0.43
N GLU A 241 17.28 -3.86 -0.85
CA GLU A 241 17.33 -3.42 -2.24
C GLU A 241 18.20 -2.16 -2.35
N TYR A 242 19.06 -2.11 -3.36
CA TYR A 242 19.95 -0.99 -3.61
C TYR A 242 19.52 -0.23 -4.87
N PHE A 243 19.00 0.98 -4.71
CA PHE A 243 18.69 1.85 -5.83
C PHE A 243 19.97 2.55 -6.29
N ARG A 244 20.38 2.30 -7.54
CA ARG A 244 21.60 2.86 -8.16
C ARG A 244 21.33 3.51 -9.53
N GLY A 245 20.06 3.75 -9.87
CA GLY A 245 19.62 4.33 -11.13
C GLY A 245 19.54 5.86 -11.09
N ASN A 246 18.39 6.42 -11.50
CA ASN A 246 18.14 7.87 -11.55
C ASN A 246 18.23 8.60 -10.20
N TYR A 247 18.24 7.85 -9.10
CA TYR A 247 18.60 8.31 -7.76
C TYR A 247 19.22 7.14 -6.98
N ARG A 248 19.93 7.48 -5.90
CA ARG A 248 20.62 6.54 -5.00
C ARG A 248 19.96 6.48 -3.64
N ALA A 249 19.60 5.28 -3.23
CA ALA A 249 19.11 5.00 -1.88
C ALA A 249 19.24 3.52 -1.57
N ASP A 250 19.27 3.18 -0.29
CA ASP A 250 19.21 1.81 0.18
C ASP A 250 17.84 1.58 0.83
N SER A 251 17.11 0.57 0.37
CA SER A 251 15.80 0.19 0.92
C SER A 251 15.92 -1.09 1.71
N LEU A 252 15.37 -1.09 2.91
CA LEU A 252 15.34 -2.22 3.82
C LEU A 252 13.90 -2.53 4.20
N ILE A 253 13.51 -3.80 4.19
CA ILE A 253 12.29 -4.24 4.88
C ILE A 253 12.69 -4.73 6.26
N LEU A 254 12.29 -3.98 7.28
CA LEU A 254 12.55 -4.28 8.68
C LEU A 254 11.34 -4.99 9.27
N ARG A 255 11.53 -6.16 9.88
CA ARG A 255 10.53 -6.78 10.74
C ARG A 255 10.81 -6.38 12.19
N VAL A 256 9.86 -5.70 12.80
CA VAL A 256 9.98 -5.12 14.14
C VAL A 256 8.82 -5.56 15.03
N GLY A 257 9.10 -5.72 16.33
CA GLY A 257 8.05 -5.86 17.34
C GLY A 257 7.32 -4.54 17.56
N TRP A 258 6.03 -4.61 17.87
CA TRP A 258 5.26 -3.46 18.37
C TRP A 258 4.99 -3.62 19.86
N ASP A 259 4.98 -2.50 20.59
CA ASP A 259 4.76 -2.50 22.04
C ASP A 259 3.27 -2.33 22.32
N ARG A 260 2.66 -3.42 22.81
CA ARG A 260 1.24 -3.46 23.14
C ARG A 260 0.86 -2.41 24.19
N GLU A 261 1.55 -2.36 25.32
CA GLU A 261 1.24 -1.43 26.42
C GLU A 261 1.40 0.04 25.98
N GLN A 262 2.40 0.32 25.14
CA GLN A 262 2.58 1.65 24.57
C GLN A 262 1.41 2.04 23.67
N VAL A 263 0.97 1.15 22.78
CA VAL A 263 -0.17 1.39 21.88
C VAL A 263 -1.45 1.64 22.68
N GLU A 264 -1.75 0.81 23.68
CA GLU A 264 -2.95 0.91 24.52
C GLU A 264 -3.02 2.26 25.25
N ARG A 265 -1.94 2.59 25.95
CA ARG A 265 -1.80 3.86 26.67
C ARG A 265 -1.94 5.05 25.75
N ARG A 266 -1.26 5.04 24.60
CA ARG A 266 -1.36 6.14 23.63
C ARG A 266 -2.76 6.29 23.05
N TYR A 267 -3.46 5.18 22.78
CA TYR A 267 -4.82 5.21 22.25
C TYR A 267 -5.74 5.93 23.24
N ARG A 268 -5.56 5.60 24.54
CA ARG A 268 -6.27 6.20 25.66
C ARG A 268 -5.97 7.70 25.82
N ASP A 269 -4.69 8.02 26.00
CA ASP A 269 -4.23 9.36 26.38
C ASP A 269 -4.50 10.40 25.27
N SER A 270 -4.40 9.97 24.01
CA SER A 270 -4.62 10.85 22.86
C SER A 270 -6.07 10.92 22.39
N ARG A 271 -7.00 10.25 23.08
CA ARG A 271 -8.41 10.09 22.67
C ARG A 271 -8.53 9.67 21.21
N ALA A 272 -7.71 8.71 20.79
CA ALA A 272 -7.54 8.37 19.38
C ALA A 272 -8.85 7.90 18.70
N TRP A 273 -9.77 7.32 19.49
CA TRP A 273 -11.09 6.87 19.03
C TRP A 273 -11.91 7.94 18.31
N GLU A 274 -11.75 9.22 18.68
CA GLU A 274 -12.52 10.33 18.08
C GLU A 274 -12.33 10.43 16.56
N LYS A 275 -11.17 9.99 16.07
CA LYS A 275 -10.82 9.99 14.63
C LYS A 275 -11.55 8.92 13.84
N TYR A 276 -12.28 8.01 14.51
CA TYR A 276 -12.89 6.83 13.91
C TYR A 276 -14.43 6.79 14.07
N LEU A 277 -15.04 7.81 14.69
CA LEU A 277 -16.48 7.85 14.97
C LEU A 277 -17.37 7.77 13.72
N ASN A 278 -16.84 8.13 12.55
CA ASN A 278 -17.57 8.11 11.29
C ASN A 278 -17.44 6.77 10.52
N ARG A 279 -16.96 5.70 11.17
CA ARG A 279 -16.69 4.41 10.51
C ARG A 279 -17.70 3.31 10.85
N GLY A 280 -18.84 3.64 11.44
CA GLY A 280 -19.91 2.68 11.76
C GLY A 280 -19.64 1.76 12.96
N VAL A 281 -18.47 1.86 13.61
CA VAL A 281 -18.21 1.19 14.90
C VAL A 281 -18.82 2.05 16.03
N PRO A 282 -19.59 1.46 16.96
CA PRO A 282 -20.17 2.20 18.09
C PRO A 282 -19.12 2.95 18.92
N GLU A 283 -19.43 4.17 19.34
CA GLU A 283 -18.51 5.00 20.13
C GLU A 283 -18.10 4.31 21.43
N GLU A 284 -19.04 3.65 22.11
CA GLU A 284 -18.81 2.93 23.36
C GLU A 284 -17.75 1.83 23.16
N ARG A 285 -17.79 1.16 22.01
CA ARG A 285 -16.83 0.09 21.66
C ARG A 285 -15.43 0.65 21.40
N LEU A 286 -15.33 1.78 20.69
CA LEU A 286 -14.04 2.44 20.46
C LEU A 286 -13.48 3.05 21.75
N ARG A 287 -14.33 3.65 22.58
CA ARG A 287 -13.95 4.31 23.84
C ARG A 287 -13.56 3.30 24.93
N ALA A 288 -14.10 2.09 24.90
CA ALA A 288 -13.73 1.01 25.81
C ALA A 288 -12.25 0.62 25.70
N GLY A 289 -11.64 0.84 24.53
CA GLY A 289 -10.23 0.58 24.29
C GLY A 289 -9.97 -0.07 22.93
N ILE A 290 -8.70 -0.09 22.54
CA ILE A 290 -8.20 -0.78 21.35
C ILE A 290 -7.79 -2.22 21.66
N GLU A 291 -7.57 -2.53 22.95
CA GLU A 291 -7.12 -3.80 23.52
C GLU A 291 -7.86 -5.03 22.99
N PRO A 292 -9.21 -5.02 22.89
CA PRO A 292 -9.95 -6.18 22.38
C PRO A 292 -9.68 -6.45 20.90
N LEU A 293 -9.23 -5.44 20.14
CA LEU A 293 -8.99 -5.56 18.72
C LEU A 293 -7.65 -6.21 18.38
N PHE A 294 -6.79 -6.54 19.36
CA PHE A 294 -5.50 -7.18 19.11
C PHE A 294 -5.57 -8.70 18.95
N GLU A 295 -6.74 -9.31 19.16
CA GLU A 295 -6.90 -10.75 19.13
C GLU A 295 -6.55 -11.34 17.75
N GLY A 296 -5.66 -12.34 17.73
CA GLY A 296 -5.16 -12.94 16.49
C GLY A 296 -4.14 -12.07 15.73
N GLY A 297 -3.76 -10.92 16.27
CA GLY A 297 -2.75 -10.04 15.71
C GLY A 297 -1.33 -10.62 15.81
N ASP A 298 -0.55 -10.50 14.74
CA ASP A 298 0.85 -10.88 14.72
C ASP A 298 1.70 -9.92 15.58
N PRO A 299 2.62 -10.40 16.44
CA PRO A 299 3.43 -9.56 17.32
C PRO A 299 4.46 -8.71 16.58
N ARG A 300 4.69 -8.94 15.29
CA ARG A 300 5.65 -8.20 14.48
C ARG A 300 5.04 -7.67 13.19
N ILE A 301 5.46 -6.48 12.80
CA ILE A 301 5.10 -5.86 11.53
C ILE A 301 6.33 -5.58 10.69
N ASN A 302 6.14 -5.51 9.38
CA ASN A 302 7.17 -5.05 8.45
C ASN A 302 7.03 -3.55 8.19
N VAL A 303 8.17 -2.86 8.20
CA VAL A 303 8.32 -1.44 7.89
C VAL A 303 9.37 -1.29 6.79
N GLU A 304 9.05 -0.56 5.73
CA GLU A 304 10.03 -0.15 4.72
C GLU A 304 10.87 1.01 5.28
N LEU A 305 12.19 0.88 5.29
CA LEU A 305 13.14 1.93 5.64
C LEU A 305 14.00 2.28 4.43
N ILE A 306 13.92 3.52 3.99
CA ILE A 306 14.74 4.10 2.93
C ILE A 306 15.83 4.96 3.55
N LEU A 307 17.08 4.65 3.24
CA LEU A 307 18.27 5.36 3.66
C LEU A 307 18.78 6.18 2.47
N THR A 308 18.87 7.50 2.63
CA THR A 308 19.22 8.39 1.53
C THR A 308 19.93 9.66 2.00
N THR A 309 20.66 10.31 1.11
CA THR A 309 21.29 11.61 1.38
C THR A 309 20.33 12.74 1.04
N PHE A 310 20.63 13.96 1.50
CA PHE A 310 19.78 15.12 1.19
C PHE A 310 19.69 15.41 -0.33
N PRO A 311 20.79 15.41 -1.11
CA PRO A 311 20.69 15.57 -2.57
C PRO A 311 19.81 14.52 -3.25
N GLU A 312 19.91 13.26 -2.82
CA GLU A 312 19.11 12.16 -3.36
C GLU A 312 17.64 12.24 -2.93
N MET A 313 17.36 12.74 -1.73
CA MET A 313 16.00 13.09 -1.30
C MET A 313 15.39 14.15 -2.23
N VAL A 314 16.13 15.21 -2.56
CA VAL A 314 15.70 16.27 -3.48
C VAL A 314 15.41 15.69 -4.87
N GLU A 315 16.32 14.86 -5.42
CA GLU A 315 16.10 14.19 -6.71
C GLU A 315 14.85 13.30 -6.70
N SER A 316 14.56 12.63 -5.57
CA SER A 316 13.38 11.77 -5.45
C SER A 316 12.04 12.50 -5.39
N GLU A 317 12.03 13.81 -5.06
CA GLU A 317 10.81 14.60 -4.88
C GLU A 317 10.63 15.72 -5.92
N LEU A 318 11.72 16.22 -6.51
CA LEU A 318 11.76 17.34 -7.46
C LEU A 318 12.52 17.01 -8.76
N GLY A 319 13.22 15.87 -8.83
CA GLY A 319 14.15 15.56 -9.91
C GLY A 319 13.63 14.55 -10.91
N ARG A 320 14.53 13.68 -11.42
CA ARG A 320 14.19 12.68 -12.46
C ARG A 320 13.44 11.45 -11.94
N SER A 321 13.19 11.41 -10.64
CA SER A 321 12.67 10.23 -9.93
C SER A 321 11.45 10.55 -9.08
N ILE A 322 10.71 11.62 -9.44
CA ILE A 322 9.51 12.06 -8.75
C ILE A 322 8.60 10.85 -8.54
N HIS A 323 8.26 10.62 -7.27
CA HIS A 323 7.50 9.44 -6.89
C HIS A 323 6.20 9.33 -7.68
N GLU A 324 5.47 10.44 -7.84
CA GLU A 324 4.19 10.50 -8.54
C GLU A 324 4.28 10.16 -10.04
N GLU A 325 5.36 10.53 -10.73
CA GLU A 325 5.54 10.15 -12.14
C GLU A 325 5.70 8.63 -12.29
N ARG A 326 6.44 8.00 -11.37
CA ARG A 326 6.55 6.53 -11.33
C ARG A 326 5.20 5.87 -11.07
N ILE A 327 4.32 6.50 -10.30
CA ILE A 327 2.95 6.02 -10.09
C ILE A 327 2.16 6.03 -11.40
N ILE A 328 2.23 7.13 -12.15
CA ILE A 328 1.52 7.31 -13.42
C ILE A 328 2.04 6.32 -14.46
N ALA A 329 3.35 6.23 -14.65
CA ALA A 329 3.95 5.28 -15.59
C ALA A 329 3.56 3.81 -15.27
N GLN A 330 3.40 3.47 -13.99
CA GLN A 330 2.91 2.15 -13.58
C GLN A 330 1.42 1.92 -13.90
N ARG A 331 0.60 2.98 -13.98
CA ARG A 331 -0.82 2.89 -14.37
C ARG A 331 -0.97 2.72 -15.87
N ASP A 332 -0.18 3.44 -16.66
CA ASP A 332 -0.30 3.44 -18.12
C ASP A 332 0.21 2.14 -18.75
N ASN A 333 1.23 1.52 -18.15
CA ASN A 333 1.88 0.31 -18.66
C ASN A 333 1.24 -1.01 -18.18
N LYS A 334 -0.09 -1.04 -17.95
CA LYS A 334 -0.79 -2.30 -17.62
C LYS A 334 -0.80 -3.25 -18.83
N VAL A 335 -0.08 -4.37 -18.72
CA VAL A 335 0.02 -5.41 -19.77
C VAL A 335 -1.29 -6.19 -19.92
N TYR A 336 -1.92 -6.56 -18.80
CA TYR A 336 -3.17 -7.31 -18.81
C TYR A 336 -4.39 -6.37 -18.73
N LYS A 337 -5.25 -6.42 -19.76
CA LYS A 337 -6.47 -5.62 -19.90
C LYS A 337 -7.66 -6.55 -20.12
N GLY A 338 -8.78 -6.27 -19.46
CA GLY A 338 -9.99 -7.10 -19.55
C GLY A 338 -10.95 -6.83 -18.39
N TYR A 339 -12.05 -7.58 -18.35
CA TYR A 339 -13.05 -7.44 -17.29
C TYR A 339 -12.53 -7.99 -15.95
N ILE A 340 -11.67 -9.01 -15.94
CA ILE A 340 -11.11 -9.56 -14.70
C ILE A 340 -10.28 -8.51 -13.94
N PRO A 341 -9.23 -7.88 -14.52
CA PRO A 341 -8.50 -6.80 -13.84
C PRO A 341 -9.38 -5.65 -13.38
N LEU A 342 -10.43 -5.30 -14.15
CA LEU A 342 -11.39 -4.28 -13.77
C LEU A 342 -12.20 -4.70 -12.52
N ASN A 343 -12.67 -5.95 -12.49
CA ASN A 343 -13.40 -6.49 -11.35
C ASN A 343 -12.51 -6.58 -10.09
N VAL A 344 -11.22 -6.91 -10.25
CA VAL A 344 -10.24 -6.83 -9.15
C VAL A 344 -10.16 -5.42 -8.59
N GLU A 345 -10.01 -4.43 -9.46
CA GLU A 345 -9.94 -3.02 -9.10
C GLU A 345 -11.17 -2.59 -8.30
N PHE A 346 -12.36 -2.91 -8.81
CA PHE A 346 -13.62 -2.54 -8.17
C PHE A 346 -13.82 -3.22 -6.81
N LEU A 347 -13.51 -4.52 -6.70
CA LEU A 347 -13.63 -5.24 -5.43
C LEU A 347 -12.68 -4.71 -4.37
N LEU A 348 -11.42 -4.41 -4.72
CA LEU A 348 -10.46 -3.86 -3.77
C LEU A 348 -10.82 -2.45 -3.34
N GLU A 349 -11.22 -1.59 -4.28
CA GLU A 349 -11.64 -0.23 -3.96
C GLU A 349 -12.89 -0.23 -3.07
N TYR A 350 -13.86 -1.09 -3.37
CA TYR A 350 -15.05 -1.25 -2.53
C TYR A 350 -14.72 -1.78 -1.14
N LEU A 351 -13.90 -2.85 -1.04
CA LEU A 351 -13.43 -3.42 0.22
C LEU A 351 -12.78 -2.34 1.09
N PHE A 352 -11.84 -1.56 0.57
CA PHE A 352 -11.27 -0.48 1.37
C PHE A 352 -12.30 0.61 1.70
N SER A 353 -13.18 0.98 0.76
CA SER A 353 -14.19 2.02 1.00
C SER A 353 -15.10 1.68 2.17
N VAL A 354 -15.47 0.41 2.32
CA VAL A 354 -16.24 -0.12 3.46
C VAL A 354 -15.58 0.26 4.78
N GLY A 355 -14.29 -0.05 4.96
CA GLY A 355 -13.59 0.17 6.22
C GLY A 355 -13.36 1.64 6.60
N PHE A 356 -13.71 2.58 5.72
CA PHE A 356 -13.72 4.03 6.00
C PHE A 356 -15.13 4.65 5.99
N SER A 357 -16.14 3.87 5.62
CA SER A 357 -17.51 4.35 5.52
C SER A 357 -18.24 4.24 6.87
N PRO A 358 -19.32 5.01 7.07
CA PRO A 358 -20.20 4.84 8.23
C PRO A 358 -20.98 3.51 8.26
N GLU A 359 -20.89 2.67 7.22
CA GLU A 359 -21.66 1.45 7.10
C GLU A 359 -20.77 0.20 7.26
N VAL A 360 -21.15 -0.66 8.21
CA VAL A 360 -20.44 -1.92 8.51
C VAL A 360 -21.32 -3.14 8.23
N ASN A 361 -22.63 -2.96 8.11
CA ASN A 361 -23.56 -4.02 7.72
C ASN A 361 -23.73 -3.95 6.21
N ILE A 362 -22.93 -4.74 5.51
CA ILE A 362 -22.83 -4.64 4.06
C ILE A 362 -23.53 -5.79 3.41
N ASP A 363 -24.47 -5.45 2.54
CA ASP A 363 -24.92 -6.40 1.54
C ASP A 363 -23.76 -6.68 0.57
N PRO A 364 -23.49 -7.96 0.25
CA PRO A 364 -22.43 -8.34 -0.68
C PRO A 364 -22.49 -7.47 -1.95
N PRO A 365 -21.40 -6.80 -2.36
CA PRO A 365 -21.42 -6.06 -3.60
C PRO A 365 -21.74 -7.04 -4.73
N PRO A 366 -22.55 -6.67 -5.74
CA PRO A 366 -22.84 -7.57 -6.85
C PRO A 366 -21.63 -7.74 -7.78
N ILE A 367 -20.51 -7.05 -7.52
CA ILE A 367 -19.29 -7.19 -8.29
C ILE A 367 -18.74 -8.60 -8.04
N LYS A 368 -18.61 -9.34 -9.13
CA LYS A 368 -18.16 -10.74 -9.13
C LYS A 368 -17.06 -10.91 -10.16
N MET A 369 -16.08 -11.76 -9.88
CA MET A 369 -14.96 -12.00 -10.80
C MET A 369 -15.40 -12.52 -12.18
N TRP A 370 -16.57 -13.16 -12.26
CA TRP A 370 -17.19 -13.70 -13.47
C TRP A 370 -18.28 -12.80 -14.08
N GLY A 371 -18.39 -11.53 -13.64
CA GLY A 371 -19.35 -10.56 -14.18
C GLY A 371 -18.71 -9.49 -15.07
N ARG A 372 -19.55 -8.59 -15.59
CA ARG A 372 -19.13 -7.38 -16.32
C ARG A 372 -19.81 -6.17 -15.71
N TYR A 373 -19.02 -5.15 -15.39
CA TYR A 373 -19.49 -3.93 -14.74
C TYR A 373 -18.85 -2.71 -15.39
N LEU A 374 -19.57 -1.59 -15.32
CA LEU A 374 -19.03 -0.28 -15.69
C LEU A 374 -18.49 0.43 -14.46
N PRO A 375 -17.56 1.39 -14.60
CA PRO A 375 -17.09 2.23 -13.49
C PRO A 375 -18.22 2.87 -12.68
N ASP A 376 -19.33 3.24 -13.34
CA ASP A 376 -20.53 3.80 -12.69
C ASP A 376 -21.13 2.87 -11.63
N THR A 377 -21.01 1.55 -11.84
CA THR A 377 -21.47 0.55 -10.87
C THR A 377 -20.74 0.72 -9.55
N LEU A 378 -19.41 0.79 -9.57
CA LEU A 378 -18.60 0.99 -8.36
C LEU A 378 -18.94 2.33 -7.69
N THR A 379 -19.02 3.40 -8.49
CA THR A 379 -19.33 4.74 -7.99
C THR A 379 -20.66 4.79 -7.24
N SER A 380 -21.73 4.18 -7.78
CA SER A 380 -23.02 4.06 -7.09
C SER A 380 -22.89 3.32 -5.75
N TYR A 381 -22.22 2.17 -5.73
CA TYR A 381 -22.02 1.42 -4.48
C TYR A 381 -21.23 2.19 -3.42
N ILE A 382 -20.16 2.88 -3.81
CA ILE A 382 -19.40 3.72 -2.89
C ILE A 382 -20.28 4.87 -2.37
N ARG A 383 -21.05 5.54 -3.22
CA ARG A 383 -21.97 6.61 -2.79
C ARG A 383 -22.96 6.13 -1.73
N ARG A 384 -23.52 4.93 -1.89
CA ARG A 384 -24.41 4.30 -0.89
C ARG A 384 -23.73 4.09 0.46
N LEU A 385 -22.50 3.60 0.48
CA LEU A 385 -21.73 3.44 1.73
C LEU A 385 -21.60 4.75 2.50
N TYR A 386 -21.44 5.88 1.80
CA TYR A 386 -21.34 7.21 2.39
C TYR A 386 -22.69 7.93 2.53
N ARG A 387 -23.81 7.25 2.26
CA ARG A 387 -25.17 7.82 2.30
C ARG A 387 -25.32 9.08 1.44
N LEU A 388 -24.60 9.11 0.31
CA LEU A 388 -24.70 10.19 -0.66
C LEU A 388 -25.92 9.95 -1.56
N PRO A 389 -26.66 11.01 -1.96
CA PRO A 389 -27.78 10.88 -2.89
C PRO A 389 -27.37 10.22 -4.20
N GLU A 390 -28.20 9.33 -4.76
CA GLU A 390 -27.91 8.66 -6.05
C GLU A 390 -28.46 9.41 -7.26
N TYR A 391 -29.49 10.23 -7.06
CA TYR A 391 -30.20 10.92 -8.14
C TYR A 391 -30.46 12.36 -7.72
N ASP A 392 -29.87 13.32 -8.46
CA ASP A 392 -30.02 14.75 -8.17
C ASP A 392 -31.02 15.46 -9.11
N PHE A 393 -31.63 14.75 -10.07
CA PHE A 393 -32.38 15.38 -11.18
C PHE A 393 -33.78 14.82 -11.47
N PHE A 394 -34.28 13.87 -10.68
CA PHE A 394 -35.69 13.46 -10.77
C PHE A 394 -36.39 13.84 -9.46
N PHE A 395 -37.48 14.59 -9.64
CA PHE A 395 -38.26 15.30 -8.62
C PHE A 395 -38.66 14.46 -7.40
#